data_AF-A0A820E5D5-F1
#
_entry.id   AF-A0A820E5D5-F1
#
_cell.length_a   1.000
_cell.length_b   1.000
_cell.length_c   1.000
_cell.angle_alpha   90.00
_cell.angle_beta   90.00
_cell.angle_gamma   90.00
#
_symmetry.space_group_name_H-M   'P 1'
#
loop_
_entity.id
_entity.type
_entity.pdbx_description
1 polymer ?
#
loop_
_entity_poly.entity_id
_entity_poly.type
_entity_poly.pdbx_seq_one_letter_code
_entity_poly.pdbx_strand_id
1 'polypeptide(L)'
;VDLALISSQSDTLQVLLRYKDKSLSKWKSIPMIYLTDHYPTSIVRINFNNDRIDDLAILHCNGTVTIFIGSMDGLFERKKLDFETHAGCTDKCCDSLQVINLNRDGRYDLVFIDTGMNSIQVALGLPCNE
;
A
#
# COMPACT_ATOMS: atom_id res chain seq x y z
N VAL A 1 0.20 -8.10 -10.03
CA VAL A 1 -1.21 -7.62 -10.05
C VAL A 1 -1.51 -6.92 -11.36
N ASP A 2 -2.70 -7.08 -11.94
CA ASP A 2 -3.09 -6.35 -13.16
C ASP A 2 -3.75 -5.01 -12.87
N LEU A 3 -4.58 -4.93 -11.83
CA LEU A 3 -5.17 -3.68 -11.36
C LEU A 3 -5.43 -3.75 -9.85
N ALA A 4 -5.00 -2.72 -9.13
CA ALA A 4 -5.35 -2.47 -7.73
C ALA A 4 -6.04 -1.11 -7.63
N LEU A 5 -7.14 -1.03 -6.89
CA LEU A 5 -7.92 0.17 -6.67
C LEU A 5 -8.12 0.36 -5.18
N ILE A 6 -8.07 1.60 -4.71
CA ILE A 6 -8.44 1.96 -3.35
C ILE A 6 -9.74 2.76 -3.37
N SER A 7 -10.58 2.57 -2.36
CA SER A 7 -11.81 3.32 -2.18
C SER A 7 -11.82 3.96 -0.80
N SER A 8 -11.71 5.28 -0.77
CA SER A 8 -11.75 6.07 0.46
C SER A 8 -13.12 6.09 1.13
N GLN A 9 -14.19 5.79 0.39
CA GLN A 9 -15.55 5.74 0.94
C GLN A 9 -15.87 4.40 1.61
N SER A 10 -15.24 3.31 1.17
CA SER A 10 -15.50 1.97 1.68
C SER A 10 -14.34 1.37 2.46
N ASP A 11 -13.23 2.08 2.62
CA ASP A 11 -12.02 1.61 3.29
C ASP A 11 -11.53 0.26 2.74
N THR A 12 -11.48 0.16 1.41
CA THR A 12 -11.14 -1.08 0.72
C THR A 12 -10.03 -0.92 -0.31
N LEU A 13 -9.22 -1.96 -0.42
CA LEU A 13 -8.39 -2.30 -1.56
C LEU A 13 -9.12 -3.36 -2.39
N GLN A 14 -9.30 -3.11 -3.69
CA GLN A 14 -9.78 -4.10 -4.64
C GLN A 14 -8.67 -4.48 -5.61
N VAL A 15 -8.38 -5.78 -5.74
CA VAL A 15 -7.39 -6.34 -6.67
C VAL A 15 -8.12 -7.18 -7.71
N LEU A 16 -7.89 -6.89 -9.00
CA LEU A 16 -8.37 -7.74 -10.09
C LEU A 16 -7.33 -8.80 -10.43
N LEU A 17 -7.64 -10.06 -10.13
CA LEU A 17 -6.79 -11.21 -10.45
C LEU A 17 -7.18 -11.80 -11.80
N ARG A 18 -6.24 -11.79 -12.76
CA ARG A 18 -6.44 -12.49 -14.02
C ARG A 18 -6.16 -13.96 -13.90
N TYR A 19 -7.01 -14.76 -14.53
CA TYR A 19 -6.82 -16.18 -14.70
C TYR A 19 -7.21 -16.61 -16.11
N LYS A 20 -6.56 -17.66 -16.60
CA LYS A 20 -6.87 -18.24 -17.91
C LYS A 20 -8.00 -19.26 -17.74
N ASP A 21 -9.17 -18.94 -18.29
CA ASP A 21 -10.26 -19.91 -18.38
C ASP A 21 -9.94 -20.91 -19.50
N LYS A 22 -9.54 -22.12 -19.11
CA LYS A 22 -9.17 -23.19 -20.05
C LYS A 22 -10.35 -23.64 -20.92
N SER A 23 -11.58 -23.49 -20.45
CA SER A 23 -12.78 -23.90 -21.20
C SER A 23 -13.11 -22.92 -22.34
N LEU A 24 -12.76 -21.65 -22.18
CA LEU A 24 -13.10 -20.58 -23.14
C LEU A 24 -11.89 -20.04 -23.91
N SER A 25 -10.67 -20.49 -23.58
CA SER A 25 -9.41 -19.94 -24.11
C SER A 25 -9.32 -18.40 -23.99
N LYS A 26 -9.98 -17.82 -22.98
CA LYS A 26 -10.04 -16.38 -22.72
C LYS A 26 -9.52 -16.08 -21.31
N TRP A 27 -8.95 -14.90 -21.13
CA TRP A 27 -8.62 -14.36 -19.81
C TRP A 27 -9.89 -13.83 -19.15
N LYS A 28 -10.05 -14.14 -17.87
CA LYS A 28 -11.10 -13.59 -17.00
C LYS A 28 -10.45 -12.94 -15.79
N SER A 29 -11.21 -12.13 -15.06
CA SER A 29 -10.77 -11.48 -13.83
C SER A 29 -11.71 -11.81 -12.67
N ILE A 30 -11.16 -12.07 -11.49
CA ILE A 30 -11.92 -12.17 -10.24
C ILE A 30 -11.51 -10.99 -9.35
N PRO A 31 -12.45 -10.18 -8.84
CA PRO A 31 -12.15 -9.15 -7.87
C PRO A 31 -11.93 -9.76 -6.48
N MET A 32 -10.80 -9.45 -5.87
CA MET A 32 -10.51 -9.69 -4.46
C MET A 32 -10.63 -8.37 -3.71
N ILE A 33 -11.30 -8.39 -2.56
CA ILE A 33 -11.52 -7.19 -1.73
C ILE A 33 -10.84 -7.40 -0.38
N TYR A 34 -10.07 -6.40 0.04
CA TYR A 34 -9.37 -6.37 1.31
C TYR A 34 -9.75 -5.10 2.07
N LEU A 35 -9.88 -5.21 3.40
CA LEU A 35 -10.13 -4.06 4.25
C LEU A 35 -8.82 -3.32 4.54
N THR A 36 -8.85 -1.99 4.45
CA THR A 36 -7.72 -1.12 4.79
C THR A 36 -7.91 -0.51 6.19
N ASP A 37 -7.10 0.49 6.53
CA ASP A 37 -7.47 1.42 7.60
C ASP A 37 -8.37 2.54 7.02
N HIS A 38 -8.75 3.50 7.85
CA HIS A 38 -9.75 4.52 7.48
C HIS A 38 -9.23 5.53 6.44
N TYR A 39 -10.04 5.82 5.42
CA TYR A 39 -9.76 6.75 4.33
C TYR A 39 -8.39 6.51 3.66
N PRO A 40 -8.21 5.41 2.92
CA PRO A 40 -7.04 5.26 2.07
C PRO A 40 -6.97 6.37 1.00
N THR A 41 -5.82 6.99 0.83
CA THR A 41 -5.60 8.13 -0.08
C THR A 41 -4.61 7.86 -1.18
N SER A 42 -3.61 7.00 -0.94
CA SER A 42 -2.61 6.62 -1.95
C SER A 42 -2.23 5.16 -1.85
N ILE A 43 -1.86 4.58 -2.99
CA ILE A 43 -1.35 3.20 -3.09
C ILE A 43 -0.05 3.19 -3.91
N VAL A 44 0.94 2.43 -3.45
CA VAL A 44 2.22 2.23 -4.14
C VAL A 44 2.55 0.75 -4.21
N ARG A 45 3.09 0.32 -5.36
CA ARG A 45 3.64 -1.03 -5.55
C ARG A 45 5.10 -1.06 -5.09
N ILE A 46 5.47 -2.09 -4.34
CA ILE A 46 6.82 -2.28 -3.81
C ILE A 46 7.15 -3.76 -3.64
N ASN A 47 8.43 -4.12 -3.57
CA ASN A 47 8.88 -5.44 -3.13
C ASN A 47 9.51 -5.29 -1.74
N PHE A 48 8.68 -5.30 -0.70
CA PHE A 48 9.02 -4.90 0.67
C PHE A 48 9.84 -5.98 1.39
N ASN A 49 9.52 -7.25 1.15
CA ASN A 49 10.19 -8.41 1.76
C ASN A 49 11.28 -9.02 0.85
N ASN A 50 11.57 -8.39 -0.29
CA ASN A 50 12.59 -8.80 -1.26
C ASN A 50 12.39 -10.21 -1.88
N ASP A 51 11.15 -10.71 -1.95
CA ASP A 51 10.83 -12.01 -2.54
C ASP A 51 10.58 -11.97 -4.06
N ARG A 52 10.62 -10.77 -4.65
CA ARG A 52 10.33 -10.46 -6.07
C ARG A 52 8.85 -10.59 -6.44
N ILE A 53 7.97 -10.59 -5.45
CA ILE A 53 6.52 -10.49 -5.58
C ILE A 53 6.13 -9.04 -5.30
N ASP A 54 5.02 -8.62 -5.90
CA ASP A 54 4.50 -7.27 -5.69
C ASP A 54 3.75 -7.21 -4.37
N ASP A 55 4.26 -6.42 -3.44
CA ASP A 55 3.56 -5.92 -2.26
C ASP A 55 2.91 -4.55 -2.58
N LEU A 56 1.98 -4.13 -1.74
CA LEU A 56 1.28 -2.85 -1.87
C LEU A 56 1.35 -2.08 -0.55
N ALA A 57 1.77 -0.81 -0.61
CA ALA A 57 1.70 0.11 0.51
C ALA A 57 0.52 1.06 0.32
N ILE A 58 -0.33 1.20 1.34
CA ILE A 58 -1.51 2.08 1.32
C ILE A 58 -1.40 3.13 2.42
N LEU A 59 -1.40 4.40 2.02
CA LEU A 59 -1.44 5.56 2.91
C LEU A 59 -2.88 5.90 3.26
N HIS A 60 -3.10 6.28 4.52
CA HIS A 60 -4.40 6.67 5.05
C HIS A 60 -4.39 8.13 5.48
N CYS A 61 -5.58 8.72 5.61
CA CYS A 61 -5.69 10.13 5.92
C CYS A 61 -5.07 10.55 7.26
N ASN A 62 -4.97 9.62 8.21
CA ASN A 62 -4.37 9.81 9.54
C ASN A 62 -2.85 9.60 9.56
N GLY A 63 -2.20 9.46 8.39
CA GLY A 63 -0.76 9.23 8.26
C GLY A 63 -0.33 7.77 8.43
N THR A 64 -1.22 6.87 8.84
CA THR A 64 -0.87 5.44 8.95
C THR A 64 -0.68 4.81 7.57
N VAL A 65 0.22 3.83 7.48
CA VAL A 65 0.39 2.99 6.28
C VAL A 65 0.11 1.53 6.62
N THR A 66 -0.71 0.91 5.79
CA THR A 66 -0.90 -0.54 5.78
C THR A 66 -0.13 -1.12 4.61
N ILE A 67 0.65 -2.16 4.86
CA ILE A 67 1.31 -2.96 3.83
C ILE A 67 0.48 -4.20 3.55
N PHE A 68 0.32 -4.54 2.30
CA PHE A 68 -0.26 -5.80 1.83
C PHE A 68 0.86 -6.61 1.20
N ILE A 69 1.26 -7.69 1.85
CA ILE A 69 2.30 -8.60 1.38
C ILE A 69 1.70 -9.52 0.33
N GLY A 70 2.25 -9.50 -0.88
CA GLY A 70 1.78 -10.29 -2.00
C GLY A 70 2.26 -11.73 -1.93
N SER A 71 1.48 -12.64 -2.52
CA SER A 71 1.87 -14.03 -2.74
C SER A 71 1.84 -14.40 -4.23
N MET A 72 2.49 -15.51 -4.59
CA MET A 72 2.65 -15.94 -6.00
C MET A 72 1.31 -16.22 -6.70
N ASP A 73 0.26 -16.53 -5.94
CA ASP A 73 -1.11 -16.72 -6.42
C ASP A 73 -1.88 -15.40 -6.62
N GLY A 74 -1.24 -14.26 -6.32
CA GLY A 74 -1.80 -12.93 -6.43
C GLY A 74 -2.65 -12.49 -5.23
N LEU A 75 -2.73 -13.31 -4.18
CA LEU A 75 -3.38 -12.91 -2.93
C LEU A 75 -2.48 -11.97 -2.11
N PHE A 76 -3.07 -11.36 -1.09
CA PHE A 76 -2.42 -10.37 -0.24
C PHE A 76 -2.74 -10.62 1.23
N GLU A 77 -1.71 -10.52 2.07
CA GLU A 77 -1.80 -10.53 3.52
C GLU A 77 -1.63 -9.12 4.07
N ARG A 78 -2.58 -8.67 4.89
CA ARG A 78 -2.53 -7.34 5.50
C ARG A 78 -1.55 -7.33 6.68
N LYS A 79 -0.52 -6.49 6.60
CA LYS A 79 0.38 -6.12 7.70
C LYS A 79 0.26 -4.63 8.02
N LYS A 80 -0.18 -4.32 9.22
CA LYS A 80 -0.17 -2.95 9.73
C LYS A 80 1.25 -2.64 10.19
N LEU A 81 1.82 -1.53 9.72
CA LEU A 81 3.06 -1.02 10.27
C LEU A 81 2.73 0.09 11.25
N ASP A 82 3.17 -0.07 12.48
CA ASP A 82 3.14 0.98 13.48
C ASP A 82 4.46 1.74 13.36
N PHE A 83 4.42 2.90 12.73
CA PHE A 83 5.55 3.82 12.68
C PHE A 83 5.06 5.18 13.16
N GLU A 84 5.90 5.86 13.94
CA GLU A 84 5.60 7.18 14.49
C GLU A 84 5.63 8.23 13.39
N THR A 85 4.56 8.30 12.60
CA THR A 85 4.33 9.49 11.78
C THR A 85 3.88 10.60 12.71
N HIS A 86 4.60 11.71 12.73
CA HIS A 86 4.14 12.96 13.33
C HIS A 86 3.07 13.64 12.47
N ALA A 87 2.30 12.86 11.72
CA ALA A 87 1.19 13.38 10.94
C ALA A 87 0.23 14.04 11.93
N GLY A 88 0.10 15.37 11.84
CA GLY A 88 -0.87 16.14 12.63
C GLY A 88 -2.32 15.92 12.15
N CYS A 89 -2.50 14.92 11.29
CA CYS A 89 -3.71 14.67 10.54
C CYS A 89 -4.76 13.94 11.38
N THR A 90 -5.80 14.67 11.77
CA THR A 90 -7.04 14.06 12.28
C THR A 90 -8.09 13.85 11.18
N ASP A 91 -8.02 14.58 10.05
CA ASP A 91 -9.02 14.51 8.97
C ASP A 91 -8.45 14.84 7.57
N LYS A 92 -8.50 13.86 6.64
CA LYS A 92 -8.32 14.02 5.17
C LYS A 92 -7.16 14.90 4.69
N CYS A 93 -5.94 14.58 5.11
CA CYS A 93 -4.81 15.47 4.82
C CYS A 93 -3.52 14.79 4.34
N CYS A 94 -3.52 13.47 4.12
CA CYS A 94 -2.39 12.79 3.48
C CYS A 94 -2.72 12.48 2.02
N ASP A 95 -1.88 12.90 1.06
CA ASP A 95 -2.26 12.86 -0.36
C ASP A 95 -1.42 11.86 -1.17
N SER A 96 -0.15 12.15 -1.41
CA SER A 96 0.73 11.30 -2.22
C SER A 96 1.73 10.54 -1.36
N LEU A 97 1.88 9.24 -1.63
CA LEU A 97 2.91 8.38 -1.03
C LEU A 97 4.01 8.07 -2.05
N GLN A 98 5.27 8.14 -1.61
CA GLN A 98 6.44 7.61 -2.28
C GLN A 98 7.17 6.66 -1.33
N VAL A 99 7.78 5.63 -1.90
CA VAL A 99 8.58 4.67 -1.15
C VAL A 99 9.93 4.50 -1.82
N ILE A 100 11.00 4.81 -1.09
CA ILE A 100 12.36 4.86 -1.63
C ILE A 100 13.38 4.69 -0.50
N ASN A 101 14.52 4.08 -0.78
CA ASN A 101 15.68 4.10 0.12
C ASN A 101 16.35 5.48 0.04
N LEU A 102 15.86 6.44 0.82
CA LEU A 102 16.24 7.85 0.78
C LEU A 102 17.62 8.07 1.41
N ASN A 103 17.88 7.39 2.53
CA ASN A 103 19.12 7.55 3.31
C ASN A 103 20.23 6.55 2.93
N ARG A 104 19.97 5.64 1.98
CA ARG A 104 20.88 4.59 1.49
C ARG A 104 21.25 3.53 2.55
N ASP A 105 20.40 3.30 3.54
CA ASP A 105 20.62 2.30 4.58
C ASP A 105 20.26 0.85 4.16
N GLY A 106 19.62 0.71 3.01
CA GLY A 106 19.24 -0.59 2.44
C GLY A 106 17.79 -0.99 2.75
N ARG A 107 17.07 -0.18 3.53
CA ARG A 107 15.63 -0.33 3.76
C ARG A 107 14.86 0.71 2.95
N TYR A 108 13.56 0.48 2.84
CA TYR A 108 12.66 1.47 2.25
C TYR A 108 12.23 2.49 3.30
N ASP A 109 12.22 3.75 2.89
CA ASP A 109 11.66 4.88 3.63
C ASP A 109 10.35 5.31 2.97
N LEU A 110 9.41 5.82 3.76
CA LEU A 110 8.17 6.42 3.26
C LEU A 110 8.31 7.93 3.23
N VAL A 111 7.88 8.54 2.12
CA VAL A 111 7.78 9.99 1.99
C VAL A 111 6.37 10.32 1.55
N PHE A 112 5.68 11.19 2.27
CA PHE A 112 4.34 11.62 1.90
C PHE A 112 4.07 13.08 2.21
N ILE A 113 3.09 13.64 1.52
CA ILE A 113 2.65 15.03 1.70
C ILE A 113 1.55 15.03 2.77
N ASP A 114 1.77 15.79 3.84
CA ASP A 114 0.77 16.14 4.85
C ASP A 114 0.28 17.56 4.56
N THR A 115 -0.88 17.65 3.90
CA THR A 115 -1.54 18.91 3.53
C THR A 115 -2.18 19.61 4.72
N GLY A 116 -2.42 18.91 5.83
CA GLY A 116 -2.95 19.49 7.06
C GLY A 116 -1.88 20.31 7.78
N MET A 117 -0.65 19.81 7.74
CA MET A 117 0.52 20.46 8.32
C MET A 117 1.30 21.32 7.32
N ASN A 118 0.91 21.35 6.03
CA ASN A 118 1.67 21.97 4.94
C ASN A 118 3.14 21.52 4.92
N SER A 119 3.38 20.22 5.07
CA SER A 119 4.71 19.65 5.26
C SER A 119 4.91 18.36 4.47
N ILE A 120 6.18 17.97 4.31
CA ILE A 120 6.55 16.64 3.83
C ILE A 120 6.93 15.81 5.06
N GLN A 121 6.31 14.66 5.21
CA GLN A 121 6.62 13.69 6.25
C GLN A 121 7.55 12.61 5.69
N VAL A 122 8.53 12.20 6.49
CA VAL A 122 9.47 11.14 6.16
C VAL A 122 9.51 10.14 7.31
N ALA A 123 9.16 8.88 7.02
CA ALA A 123 9.33 7.76 7.94
C ALA A 123 10.50 6.89 7.46
N LEU A 124 11.58 6.89 8.24
CA LEU A 124 12.80 6.17 7.90
C LEU A 124 12.73 4.70 8.32
N GLY A 125 13.34 3.84 7.52
CA GLY A 125 13.66 2.46 7.87
C GLY A 125 12.43 1.63 8.21
N LEU A 126 11.58 1.35 7.22
CA LEU A 126 10.48 0.42 7.43
C LEU A 126 11.01 -0.94 7.90
N PRO A 127 10.34 -1.57 8.89
CA PRO A 127 10.82 -2.84 9.41
C PRO A 127 10.72 -3.89 8.31
N CYS A 128 11.87 -4.30 7.76
CA CYS A 128 11.97 -5.57 7.05
C CYS A 128 11.67 -6.65 8.08
N ASN A 129 10.58 -7.40 7.90
CA ASN A 129 10.36 -8.59 8.71
C ASN A 129 11.53 -9.55 8.44
N GLU A 130 12.32 -9.84 9.47
CA GLU A 130 13.09 -11.10 9.55
C GLU A 130 12.14 -12.26 9.87
#